data_AF-A0ABD2JX35-F1
#
_entry.id   AF-A0ABD2JX35-F1
#
_cell.length_a   1.000
_cell.length_b   1.000
_cell.length_c   1.000
_cell.angle_alpha   90.00
_cell.angle_beta   90.00
_cell.angle_gamma   90.00
#
_symmetry.space_group_name_H-M   'P 1'
#
loop_
_entity.id
_entity.type
_entity.pdbx_description
1 polymer ?
#
loop_
_entity_poly.entity_id
_entity_poly.type
_entity_poly.pdbx_seq_one_letter_code
_entity_poly.pdbx_strand_id
1 'polypeptide(L)'
;MASKFVFSLRFSYPRLLTNSALNNKKMVPNLIQNRSIVTKFDLELPDDYPEPWPYKEWGFNQFMQHLDKTLKRWHINSKLIVFESNIGVGRSSIAKELADALGFYYMPAFKMDDILVDRYNNDMRDYYHMFPKRFRFPDINMFYKDPADDQTAVMQDLMYDCRWEQYLNAQAHLFNTGQGVVMERCVHTDFVFANAMRAKDWISREYFNFYMYKRKQSLLFTRMYPHLIIYLDCPPEKCLENIQKRGNPDEVNAVDLEYLVNIQNSYKDFFREMRDECEILAYDWTTPQVLDVLLEDILEIDFETLDFYASGKHRTWSLMGTDTNHCFWRHMVTTKDQLKERAMNKLAMLQTEVSELYIYPLDGIHHRNVIMHEVLKDRCTHGYTKKDPIQGLTRVNYRNLEMPEKWTEYFWKEEWIGSSCSLSTLFDPTARDYDPEYLSKH
;
A
#
# COMPACT_ATOMS: atom_id res chain seq x y z
N MET A 1 47.58 -37.10 -17.57
CA MET A 1 47.59 -37.38 -19.02
C MET A 1 46.17 -37.67 -19.48
N ALA A 2 45.71 -36.92 -20.49
CA ALA A 2 44.64 -37.24 -21.46
C ALA A 2 43.25 -37.62 -20.91
N SER A 3 42.30 -36.67 -20.83
CA SER A 3 41.43 -36.14 -21.90
C SER A 3 40.15 -36.95 -22.10
N LYS A 4 39.01 -36.37 -21.70
CA LYS A 4 37.68 -36.70 -22.23
C LYS A 4 37.04 -35.43 -22.78
N PHE A 5 36.60 -35.55 -24.02
CA PHE A 5 35.93 -34.57 -24.86
C PHE A 5 34.67 -33.99 -24.22
N VAL A 6 34.44 -32.69 -24.40
CA VAL A 6 33.10 -32.09 -24.43
C VAL A 6 33.02 -31.19 -25.66
N PHE A 7 32.04 -31.49 -26.52
CA PHE A 7 31.71 -30.76 -27.76
C PHE A 7 31.19 -29.35 -27.45
N SER A 8 31.74 -28.33 -28.11
CA SER A 8 31.12 -27.00 -28.20
C SER A 8 30.59 -26.78 -29.62
N LEU A 9 29.27 -26.66 -29.77
CA LEU A 9 28.66 -26.16 -31.01
C LEU A 9 28.67 -24.62 -30.98
N ARG A 10 29.56 -24.01 -31.77
CA ARG A 10 29.50 -22.59 -32.13
C ARG A 10 28.71 -22.45 -33.43
N PHE A 11 27.54 -21.81 -33.38
CA PHE A 11 26.88 -21.32 -34.58
C PHE A 11 27.50 -19.98 -34.97
N SER A 12 28.20 -19.95 -36.11
CA SER A 12 28.68 -18.73 -36.77
C SER A 12 27.53 -18.12 -37.58
N TYR A 13 27.17 -16.87 -37.29
CA TYR A 13 26.38 -16.04 -38.21
C TYR A 13 27.30 -15.11 -39.02
N PRO A 14 27.04 -14.90 -40.32
CA PRO A 14 27.97 -14.25 -41.24
C PRO A 14 28.00 -12.73 -41.07
N ARG A 15 29.21 -12.16 -41.19
CA ARG A 15 29.46 -10.73 -41.38
C ARG A 15 28.97 -10.30 -42.76
N LEU A 16 28.03 -9.37 -42.83
CA LEU A 16 27.74 -8.59 -44.04
C LEU A 16 28.48 -7.25 -43.96
N LEU A 17 29.45 -7.07 -44.84
CA LEU A 17 30.15 -5.81 -45.09
C LEU A 17 29.43 -5.02 -46.19
N THR A 18 29.14 -3.77 -45.85
CA THR A 18 29.18 -2.55 -46.68
C THR A 18 28.38 -2.47 -47.98
N ASN A 19 27.46 -1.50 -48.04
CA ASN A 19 27.45 -0.54 -49.15
C ASN A 19 27.30 0.88 -48.62
N SER A 20 28.29 1.70 -48.94
CA SER A 20 28.41 3.11 -48.64
C SER A 20 27.53 3.93 -49.58
N ALA A 21 26.58 4.68 -49.04
CA ALA A 21 26.07 5.89 -49.68
C ALA A 21 26.36 7.06 -48.73
N LEU A 22 27.41 7.81 -49.06
CA LEU A 22 27.74 9.10 -48.47
C LEU A 22 26.55 10.04 -48.63
N ASN A 23 25.82 10.30 -47.55
CA ASN A 23 25.01 11.50 -47.43
C ASN A 23 25.60 12.33 -46.29
N ASN A 24 26.35 13.35 -46.66
CA ASN A 24 26.79 14.44 -45.80
C ASN A 24 25.55 15.17 -45.26
N LYS A 25 25.00 14.68 -44.15
CA LYS A 25 24.28 15.52 -43.19
C LYS A 25 25.12 15.52 -41.93
N LYS A 26 25.62 16.69 -41.55
CA LYS A 26 26.15 16.93 -40.20
C LYS A 26 25.09 16.39 -39.23
N MET A 27 25.36 15.25 -38.59
CA MET A 27 24.61 14.82 -37.42
C MET A 27 24.98 15.81 -36.32
N VAL A 28 24.18 16.88 -36.21
CA VAL A 28 23.91 17.40 -34.88
C VAL A 28 23.28 16.21 -34.16
N PRO A 29 23.82 15.76 -33.00
CA PRO A 29 23.07 14.83 -32.19
C PRO A 29 21.82 15.61 -31.78
N ASN A 30 20.71 15.37 -32.48
CA ASN A 30 19.41 15.68 -31.94
C ASN A 30 19.35 14.84 -30.66
N LEU A 31 19.56 15.46 -29.51
CA LEU A 31 19.03 14.94 -28.26
C LEU A 31 17.52 14.84 -28.52
N ILE A 32 17.07 13.65 -28.93
CA ILE A 32 15.66 13.32 -28.88
C ILE A 32 15.39 13.21 -27.39
N GLN A 33 14.91 14.31 -26.80
CA GLN A 33 14.41 14.30 -25.44
C GLN A 33 13.14 13.45 -25.45
N ASN A 34 13.29 12.14 -25.20
CA ASN A 34 12.16 11.27 -24.93
C ASN A 34 11.70 11.60 -23.51
N ARG A 35 10.66 12.43 -23.40
CA ARG A 35 9.97 12.62 -22.12
C ARG A 35 9.31 11.31 -21.76
N SER A 36 9.43 10.84 -20.52
CA SER A 36 8.79 9.60 -20.05
C SER A 36 7.55 9.85 -19.20
N ILE A 37 7.26 11.12 -18.87
CA ILE A 37 6.01 11.63 -18.30
C ILE A 37 5.70 12.95 -19.01
N VAL A 38 4.41 13.26 -19.21
CA VAL A 38 3.93 14.51 -19.81
C VAL A 38 2.83 15.14 -18.96
N THR A 39 2.57 16.43 -19.12
CA THR A 39 1.42 17.06 -18.45
C THR A 39 0.11 16.56 -19.04
N LYS A 40 -1.01 16.74 -18.34
CA LYS A 40 -2.32 16.30 -18.86
C LYS A 40 -2.72 16.96 -20.18
N PHE A 41 -2.19 18.15 -20.48
CA PHE A 41 -2.50 18.89 -21.71
C PHE A 41 -1.67 18.42 -22.90
N ASP A 42 -0.48 17.89 -22.63
CA ASP A 42 0.43 17.36 -23.64
C ASP A 42 0.21 15.86 -23.91
N LEU A 43 -0.68 15.21 -23.15
CA LEU A 43 -0.98 13.80 -23.29
C LEU A 43 -1.91 13.57 -24.49
N GLU A 44 -1.33 13.15 -25.61
CA GLU A 44 -2.07 12.71 -26.80
C GLU A 44 -2.38 11.21 -26.72
N LEU A 45 -3.66 10.86 -26.70
CA LEU A 45 -4.15 9.48 -26.73
C LEU A 45 -4.77 9.17 -28.11
N PRO A 46 -4.66 7.92 -28.61
CA PRO A 46 -5.34 7.51 -29.84
C PRO A 46 -6.86 7.66 -29.75
N ASP A 47 -7.52 7.90 -30.90
CA ASP A 47 -8.99 8.01 -30.98
C ASP A 47 -9.72 6.73 -30.52
N ASP A 48 -9.05 5.56 -30.62
CA ASP A 48 -9.56 4.26 -30.20
C ASP A 48 -9.14 3.86 -28.78
N TYR A 49 -8.69 4.82 -27.97
CA TYR A 49 -8.25 4.58 -26.59
C TYR A 49 -9.41 4.02 -25.73
N PRO A 50 -9.25 2.82 -25.13
CA PRO A 50 -10.35 2.16 -24.44
C PRO A 50 -10.69 2.83 -23.11
N GLU A 51 -11.97 2.84 -22.76
CA GLU A 51 -12.44 3.35 -21.47
C GLU A 51 -11.82 2.58 -20.28
N PRO A 52 -11.62 3.27 -19.14
CA PRO A 52 -11.16 2.64 -17.90
C PRO A 52 -12.07 1.48 -17.48
N TRP A 53 -11.48 0.36 -17.06
CA TRP A 53 -12.28 -0.78 -16.61
C TRP A 53 -12.94 -0.48 -15.26
N PRO A 54 -14.26 -0.71 -15.08
CA PRO A 54 -14.98 -0.45 -13.83
C PRO A 54 -14.69 -1.53 -12.78
N TYR A 55 -13.44 -1.61 -12.33
CA TYR A 55 -12.95 -2.66 -11.42
C TYR A 55 -13.59 -2.64 -10.04
N LYS A 56 -14.13 -1.48 -9.61
CA LYS A 56 -14.82 -1.38 -8.31
C LYS A 56 -16.13 -2.16 -8.30
N GLU A 57 -16.87 -2.12 -9.40
CA GLU A 57 -18.15 -2.82 -9.54
C GLU A 57 -17.93 -4.26 -10.01
N TRP A 58 -17.16 -4.44 -11.08
CA TRP A 58 -17.06 -5.73 -11.77
C TRP A 58 -15.85 -6.56 -11.35
N GLY A 59 -14.90 -6.00 -10.59
CA GLY A 59 -13.62 -6.63 -10.29
C GLY A 59 -12.85 -7.02 -11.55
N PHE A 60 -11.87 -7.92 -11.42
CA PHE A 60 -11.18 -8.48 -12.58
C PHE A 60 -10.80 -9.93 -12.29
N ASN A 61 -11.42 -10.88 -13.01
CA ASN A 61 -11.17 -12.31 -12.84
C ASN A 61 -10.28 -12.87 -13.98
N GLN A 62 -9.79 -14.10 -13.81
CA GLN A 62 -8.92 -14.73 -14.82
C GLN A 62 -9.62 -14.95 -16.17
N PHE A 63 -10.95 -15.08 -16.22
CA PHE A 63 -11.66 -15.22 -17.50
C PHE A 63 -11.72 -13.90 -18.28
N MET A 64 -11.87 -12.77 -17.58
CA MET A 64 -11.91 -11.43 -18.16
C MET A 64 -10.61 -11.06 -18.89
N GLN A 65 -9.47 -11.69 -18.56
CA GLN A 65 -8.19 -11.47 -19.25
C GLN A 65 -8.21 -11.84 -20.75
N HIS A 66 -9.18 -12.66 -21.18
CA HIS A 66 -9.36 -13.02 -22.58
C HIS A 66 -10.19 -11.98 -23.35
N LEU A 67 -11.01 -11.21 -22.63
CA LEU A 67 -11.89 -10.18 -23.20
C LEU A 67 -11.22 -8.80 -23.16
N ASP A 68 -10.55 -8.48 -22.05
CA ASP A 68 -9.95 -7.19 -21.81
C ASP A 68 -8.46 -7.33 -21.50
N LYS A 69 -7.63 -6.65 -22.32
CA LYS A 69 -6.18 -6.65 -22.19
C LYS A 69 -5.71 -5.39 -21.47
N THR A 70 -4.65 -5.51 -20.66
CA THR A 70 -4.21 -4.43 -19.78
C THR A 70 -3.34 -3.41 -20.51
N LEU A 71 -2.42 -3.88 -21.36
CA LEU A 71 -1.50 -2.99 -22.09
C LEU A 71 -2.19 -2.04 -23.09
N LYS A 72 -3.45 -2.30 -23.45
CA LYS A 72 -4.23 -1.38 -24.30
C LYS A 72 -4.46 0.00 -23.67
N ARG A 73 -4.40 0.08 -22.33
CA ARG A 73 -4.56 1.31 -21.55
C ARG A 73 -3.23 1.88 -21.06
N TRP A 74 -2.12 1.20 -21.34
CA TRP A 74 -0.82 1.67 -20.89
C TRP A 74 -0.33 2.76 -21.82
N HIS A 75 0.03 3.89 -21.25
CA HIS A 75 0.60 5.03 -21.94
C HIS A 75 1.75 5.60 -21.13
N ILE A 76 2.37 6.66 -21.64
CA ILE A 76 3.57 7.27 -21.04
C ILE A 76 3.37 7.69 -19.57
N ASN A 77 2.20 8.28 -19.27
CA ASN A 77 1.78 8.69 -17.93
C ASN A 77 1.30 7.55 -17.00
N SER A 78 1.38 6.27 -17.41
CA SER A 78 1.00 5.13 -16.56
C SER A 78 2.12 4.82 -15.55
N LYS A 79 2.36 5.76 -14.62
CA LYS A 79 3.45 5.70 -13.64
C LYS A 79 2.91 5.83 -12.21
N LEU A 80 3.67 5.32 -11.25
CA LEU A 80 3.37 5.36 -9.82
C LEU A 80 4.40 6.27 -9.13
N ILE A 81 3.94 7.39 -8.59
CA ILE A 81 4.76 8.39 -7.90
C ILE A 81 4.38 8.39 -6.42
N VAL A 82 5.38 8.37 -5.54
CA VAL A 82 5.18 8.38 -4.08
C VAL A 82 5.82 9.61 -3.46
N PHE A 83 5.05 10.37 -2.68
CA PHE A 83 5.59 11.41 -1.82
C PHE A 83 5.97 10.86 -0.44
N GLU A 84 7.21 11.12 -0.05
CA GLU A 84 7.77 10.76 1.25
C GLU A 84 8.28 11.98 2.00
N SER A 85 8.10 11.97 3.32
CA SER A 85 8.55 13.07 4.18
C SER A 85 8.40 12.68 5.65
N ASN A 86 9.11 13.40 6.50
CA ASN A 86 8.84 13.37 7.94
C ASN A 86 7.43 13.90 8.27
N ILE A 87 6.98 13.68 9.50
CA ILE A 87 5.70 14.19 10.01
C ILE A 87 5.78 15.73 10.08
N GLY A 88 4.69 16.44 9.77
CA GLY A 88 4.69 17.91 9.94
C GLY A 88 5.09 18.74 8.72
N VAL A 89 5.47 18.11 7.60
CA VAL A 89 6.00 18.83 6.41
C VAL A 89 4.91 19.49 5.55
N GLY A 90 3.68 18.98 5.55
CA GLY A 90 2.57 19.57 4.79
C GLY A 90 2.53 19.19 3.30
N ARG A 91 3.02 18.00 2.95
CA ARG A 91 3.10 17.48 1.56
C ARG A 91 1.76 17.32 0.82
N SER A 92 0.63 17.28 1.54
CA SER A 92 -0.64 16.88 0.93
C SER A 92 -1.21 17.92 -0.04
N SER A 93 -0.83 19.19 0.07
CA SER A 93 -1.22 20.20 -0.92
C SER A 93 -0.47 19.97 -2.24
N ILE A 94 0.86 19.92 -2.19
CA ILE A 94 1.69 19.78 -3.40
C ILE A 94 1.46 18.44 -4.10
N ALA A 95 1.22 17.36 -3.35
CA ALA A 95 0.91 16.05 -3.95
C ALA A 95 -0.40 16.07 -4.75
N LYS A 96 -1.42 16.81 -4.28
CA LYS A 96 -2.68 17.01 -5.02
C LYS A 96 -2.47 17.86 -6.26
N GLU A 97 -1.77 18.98 -6.11
CA GLU A 97 -1.49 19.90 -7.21
C GLU A 97 -0.67 19.22 -8.33
N LEU A 98 0.33 18.39 -7.96
CA LEU A 98 1.09 17.59 -8.92
C LEU A 98 0.20 16.56 -9.64
N ALA A 99 -0.64 15.84 -8.89
CA ALA A 99 -1.56 14.89 -9.50
C ALA A 99 -2.50 15.56 -10.51
N ASP A 100 -3.04 16.73 -10.17
CA ASP A 100 -3.91 17.51 -11.05
C ASP A 100 -3.19 18.07 -12.28
N ALA A 101 -1.90 18.41 -12.17
CA ALA A 101 -1.08 18.88 -13.30
C ALA A 101 -0.77 17.75 -14.29
N LEU A 102 -0.45 16.55 -13.79
CA LEU A 102 -0.13 15.37 -14.60
C LEU A 102 -1.37 14.61 -15.08
N GLY A 103 -2.53 14.85 -14.48
CA GLY A 103 -3.77 14.08 -14.73
C GLY A 103 -3.78 12.72 -14.03
N PHE A 104 -3.02 12.57 -12.94
CA PHE A 104 -2.88 11.34 -12.18
C PHE A 104 -3.97 11.24 -11.11
N TYR A 105 -4.30 10.03 -10.70
CA TYR A 105 -5.16 9.80 -9.54
C TYR A 105 -4.38 10.10 -8.25
N TYR A 106 -4.87 11.04 -7.45
CA TYR A 106 -4.32 11.34 -6.14
C TYR A 106 -4.88 10.38 -5.08
N MET A 107 -3.97 9.68 -4.39
CA MET A 107 -4.28 8.80 -3.27
C MET A 107 -3.70 9.39 -1.97
N PRO A 108 -4.55 9.86 -1.02
CA PRO A 108 -4.08 10.46 0.22
C PRO A 108 -3.40 9.42 1.12
N ALA A 109 -2.58 9.87 2.07
CA ALA A 109 -1.99 8.97 3.07
C ALA A 109 -3.09 8.31 3.91
N PHE A 110 -2.95 7.01 4.17
CA PHE A 110 -3.84 6.27 5.06
C PHE A 110 -3.94 6.90 6.45
N LYS A 111 -5.17 7.05 6.95
CA LYS A 111 -5.48 7.46 8.32
C LYS A 111 -6.29 6.37 9.01
N MET A 112 -6.10 6.20 10.31
CA MET A 112 -6.90 5.25 11.10
C MET A 112 -8.40 5.52 11.01
N ASP A 113 -8.81 6.79 10.92
CA ASP A 113 -10.20 7.18 10.71
C ASP A 113 -10.85 6.54 9.47
N ASP A 114 -10.07 6.18 8.44
CA ASP A 114 -10.57 5.58 7.19
C ASP A 114 -11.17 4.17 7.40
N ILE A 115 -10.83 3.51 8.51
CA ILE A 115 -11.31 2.16 8.86
C ILE A 115 -12.17 2.13 10.13
N LEU A 116 -12.18 3.21 10.92
CA LEU A 116 -12.96 3.29 12.17
C LEU A 116 -14.46 3.50 11.94
N VAL A 117 -14.84 4.00 10.77
CA VAL A 117 -16.23 4.20 10.38
C VAL A 117 -16.63 3.13 9.37
N ASP A 118 -17.65 2.34 9.70
CA ASP A 118 -18.15 1.29 8.82
C ASP A 118 -19.04 1.85 7.70
N ARG A 119 -19.51 0.96 6.81
CA ARG A 119 -20.37 1.30 5.67
C ARG A 119 -21.76 1.81 6.06
N TYR A 120 -22.22 1.49 7.27
CA TYR A 120 -23.49 1.95 7.81
C TYR A 120 -23.32 3.24 8.62
N ASN A 121 -22.14 3.84 8.58
CA ASN A 121 -21.78 5.05 9.30
C ASN A 121 -21.83 4.89 10.83
N ASN A 122 -21.55 3.67 11.32
CA ASN A 122 -21.28 3.42 12.73
C ASN A 122 -19.79 3.69 12.99
N ASP A 123 -19.51 4.53 13.98
CA ASP A 123 -18.16 4.78 14.45
C ASP A 123 -17.81 3.77 15.56
N MET A 124 -16.76 2.98 15.36
CA MET A 124 -16.36 1.96 16.34
C MET A 124 -16.00 2.55 17.70
N ARG A 125 -15.58 3.83 17.75
CA ARG A 125 -15.19 4.53 18.99
C ARG A 125 -16.34 4.64 19.99
N ASP A 126 -17.57 4.78 19.50
CA ASP A 126 -18.76 4.90 20.34
C ASP A 126 -18.99 3.62 21.17
N TYR A 127 -18.51 2.48 20.68
CA TYR A 127 -18.70 1.16 21.26
C TYR A 127 -17.50 0.67 22.11
N TYR A 128 -16.42 1.46 22.26
CA TYR A 128 -15.21 1.02 22.97
C TYR A 128 -15.44 0.62 24.43
N HIS A 129 -16.43 1.21 25.09
CA HIS A 129 -16.82 0.85 26.46
C HIS A 129 -17.42 -0.56 26.57
N MET A 130 -17.89 -1.12 25.46
CA MET A 130 -18.38 -2.50 25.34
C MET A 130 -17.34 -3.45 24.75
N PHE A 131 -16.21 -2.94 24.26
CA PHE A 131 -15.14 -3.77 23.72
C PHE A 131 -14.06 -4.05 24.77
N PRO A 132 -13.60 -5.32 24.85
CA PRO A 132 -12.37 -5.63 25.58
C PRO A 132 -11.21 -4.82 25.01
N LYS A 133 -10.25 -4.42 25.86
CA LYS A 133 -9.15 -3.52 25.46
C LYS A 133 -8.46 -3.98 24.16
N ARG A 134 -8.20 -5.29 24.01
CA ARG A 134 -7.53 -5.88 22.84
C ARG A 134 -8.32 -5.82 21.53
N PHE A 135 -9.63 -5.60 21.61
CA PHE A 135 -10.51 -5.50 20.45
C PHE A 135 -10.95 -4.06 20.15
N ARG A 136 -10.48 -3.08 20.92
CA ARG A 136 -10.64 -1.67 20.57
C ARG A 136 -9.68 -1.37 19.43
N PHE A 137 -10.21 -0.93 18.30
CA PHE A 137 -9.36 -0.41 17.24
C PHE A 137 -8.51 0.73 17.76
N PRO A 138 -7.19 0.68 17.65
CA PRO A 138 -6.36 1.77 18.14
C PRO A 138 -6.56 3.00 17.24
N ASP A 139 -6.93 4.12 17.85
CA ASP A 139 -6.92 5.44 17.22
C ASP A 139 -5.52 6.06 17.36
N ILE A 140 -5.14 6.93 16.43
CA ILE A 140 -3.94 7.76 16.55
C ILE A 140 -3.95 8.60 17.84
N ASN A 141 -5.13 9.02 18.29
CA ASN A 141 -5.27 9.74 19.56
C ASN A 141 -4.96 8.86 20.78
N MET A 142 -5.22 7.56 20.71
CA MET A 142 -4.83 6.63 21.79
C MET A 142 -3.32 6.54 21.89
N PHE A 143 -2.64 6.44 20.74
CA PHE A 143 -1.18 6.48 20.67
C PHE A 143 -0.63 7.81 21.19
N TYR A 144 -1.21 8.95 20.83
CA TYR A 144 -0.71 10.24 21.32
C TYR A 144 -0.87 10.44 22.83
N LYS A 145 -1.88 9.82 23.45
CA LYS A 145 -2.09 9.90 24.90
C LYS A 145 -1.14 9.03 25.69
N ASP A 146 -0.89 7.81 25.22
CA ASP A 146 0.02 6.86 25.86
C ASP A 146 0.75 6.02 24.81
N PRO A 147 1.87 6.52 24.25
CA PRO A 147 2.64 5.80 23.26
C PRO A 147 3.24 4.48 23.80
N ALA A 148 3.40 4.34 25.11
CA ALA A 148 3.97 3.16 25.74
C ALA A 148 2.95 2.04 26.01
N ASP A 149 1.67 2.26 25.73
CA ASP A 149 0.64 1.23 25.85
C ASP A 149 0.86 0.13 24.79
N ASP A 150 0.60 -1.13 25.16
CA ASP A 150 0.67 -2.26 24.24
C ASP A 150 -0.20 -2.09 22.96
N GLN A 151 -1.22 -1.23 23.00
CA GLN A 151 -2.04 -0.88 21.83
C GLN A 151 -1.23 -0.18 20.72
N THR A 152 -0.07 0.41 21.02
CA THR A 152 0.83 0.98 20.01
C THR A 152 1.32 -0.07 19.03
N ALA A 153 1.65 -1.27 19.50
CA ALA A 153 2.06 -2.38 18.64
C ALA A 153 0.91 -2.88 17.75
N VAL A 154 -0.31 -2.94 18.30
CA VAL A 154 -1.53 -3.29 17.55
C VAL A 154 -1.80 -2.24 16.47
N MET A 155 -1.65 -0.95 16.81
CA MET A 155 -1.84 0.16 15.88
C MET A 155 -0.86 0.06 14.72
N GLN A 156 0.42 -0.12 15.01
CA GLN A 156 1.44 -0.22 13.99
C GLN A 156 1.22 -1.42 13.07
N ASP A 157 0.79 -2.55 13.61
CA ASP A 157 0.52 -3.75 12.78
C ASP A 157 -0.66 -3.52 11.83
N LEU A 158 -1.72 -2.88 12.33
CA LEU A 158 -2.90 -2.53 11.56
C LEU A 158 -2.62 -1.46 10.51
N MET A 159 -1.85 -0.42 10.86
CA MET A 159 -1.39 0.61 9.93
C MET A 159 -0.54 0.01 8.81
N TYR A 160 0.33 -0.96 9.13
CA TYR A 160 1.13 -1.67 8.14
C TYR A 160 0.23 -2.40 7.13
N ASP A 161 -0.74 -3.18 7.62
CA ASP A 161 -1.67 -3.91 6.75
C ASP A 161 -2.47 -2.98 5.85
N CYS A 162 -3.00 -1.88 6.40
CA CYS A 162 -3.76 -0.91 5.62
C CYS A 162 -2.89 -0.18 4.60
N ARG A 163 -1.64 0.19 4.93
CA ARG A 163 -0.69 0.79 3.97
C ARG A 163 -0.27 -0.19 2.89
N TRP A 164 -0.11 -1.47 3.21
CA TRP A 164 0.13 -2.53 2.23
C TRP A 164 -1.04 -2.65 1.26
N GLU A 165 -2.28 -2.68 1.76
CA GLU A 165 -3.48 -2.70 0.94
C GLU A 165 -3.66 -1.43 0.11
N GLN A 166 -3.36 -0.26 0.68
CA GLN A 166 -3.36 1.02 -0.04
C GLN A 166 -2.40 0.99 -1.24
N TYR A 167 -1.21 0.41 -1.06
CA TYR A 167 -0.24 0.25 -2.14
C TYR A 167 -0.74 -0.69 -3.24
N LEU A 168 -1.44 -1.77 -2.87
CA LEU A 168 -2.12 -2.63 -3.84
C LEU A 168 -3.29 -1.92 -4.54
N ASN A 169 -4.01 -1.03 -3.85
CA ASN A 169 -5.06 -0.22 -4.46
C ASN A 169 -4.52 0.74 -5.51
N ALA A 170 -3.37 1.37 -5.24
CA ALA A 170 -2.69 2.23 -6.20
C ALA A 170 -2.32 1.45 -7.47
N GLN A 171 -1.75 0.25 -7.31
CA GLN A 171 -1.48 -0.63 -8.43
C GLN A 171 -2.77 -1.07 -9.14
N ALA A 172 -3.79 -1.51 -8.40
CA ALA A 172 -5.05 -1.93 -8.99
C ALA A 172 -5.69 -0.82 -9.84
N HIS A 173 -5.65 0.42 -9.37
CA HIS A 173 -6.09 1.57 -10.17
C HIS A 173 -5.28 1.66 -11.46
N LEU A 174 -3.96 1.72 -11.36
CA LEU A 174 -3.04 1.81 -12.51
C LEU A 174 -3.26 0.70 -13.54
N PHE A 175 -3.37 -0.56 -13.12
CA PHE A 175 -3.55 -1.71 -14.03
C PHE A 175 -4.96 -1.78 -14.64
N ASN A 176 -6.00 -1.25 -13.99
CA ASN A 176 -7.36 -1.27 -14.53
C ASN A 176 -7.68 -0.06 -15.41
N THR A 177 -7.15 1.12 -15.08
CA THR A 177 -7.49 2.38 -15.77
C THR A 177 -6.40 2.85 -16.73
N GLY A 178 -5.14 2.45 -16.51
CA GLY A 178 -3.98 3.03 -17.19
C GLY A 178 -3.57 4.40 -16.64
N GLN A 179 -4.38 5.01 -15.77
CA GLN A 179 -4.10 6.31 -15.19
C GLN A 179 -2.97 6.20 -14.16
N GLY A 180 -1.99 7.10 -14.26
CA GLY A 180 -0.93 7.23 -13.27
C GLY A 180 -1.48 7.54 -11.87
N VAL A 181 -0.72 7.20 -10.83
CA VAL A 181 -1.11 7.41 -9.44
C VAL A 181 -0.05 8.20 -8.71
N VAL A 182 -0.46 9.26 -8.02
CA VAL A 182 0.35 9.97 -7.03
C VAL A 182 -0.18 9.57 -5.65
N MET A 183 0.65 8.94 -4.83
CA MET A 183 0.26 8.55 -3.47
C MET A 183 1.17 9.14 -2.41
N GLU A 184 0.67 9.29 -1.20
CA GLU A 184 1.46 9.71 -0.05
C GLU A 184 1.79 8.56 0.89
N ARG A 185 3.08 8.40 1.20
CA ARG A 185 3.63 7.24 1.91
C ARG A 185 3.36 5.91 1.22
N CYS A 186 4.34 5.03 1.27
CA CYS A 186 4.20 3.67 0.78
C CYS A 186 4.51 2.64 1.87
N VAL A 187 4.15 1.38 1.62
CA VAL A 187 4.46 0.27 2.55
C VAL A 187 5.97 0.10 2.77
N HIS A 188 6.79 0.51 1.79
CA HIS A 188 8.24 0.36 1.89
C HIS A 188 8.88 1.28 2.92
N THR A 189 8.28 2.45 3.21
CA THR A 189 8.76 3.40 4.24
C THR A 189 8.19 3.14 5.62
N ASP A 190 7.21 2.26 5.78
CA ASP A 190 6.51 2.07 7.05
C ASP A 190 7.46 1.78 8.24
N PHE A 191 8.55 1.07 7.98
CA PHE A 191 9.53 0.68 9.00
C PHE A 191 10.23 1.85 9.68
N VAL A 192 10.25 3.05 9.07
CA VAL A 192 10.83 4.23 9.71
C VAL A 192 10.10 4.57 11.01
N PHE A 193 8.79 4.33 11.06
CA PHE A 193 7.98 4.53 12.28
C PHE A 193 8.28 3.43 13.30
N ALA A 194 8.30 2.16 12.87
CA ALA A 194 8.64 1.04 13.74
C ALA A 194 10.04 1.21 14.38
N ASN A 195 11.04 1.65 13.61
CA ASN A 195 12.38 1.94 14.13
C ASN A 195 12.36 3.05 15.19
N ALA A 196 11.64 4.15 14.93
CA ALA A 196 11.54 5.27 15.86
C ALA A 196 10.81 4.88 17.15
N MET A 197 9.73 4.09 17.06
CA MET A 197 9.03 3.56 18.22
C MET A 197 9.89 2.58 19.02
N ARG A 198 10.69 1.74 18.33
CA ARG A 198 11.63 0.83 19.00
C ARG A 198 12.74 1.59 19.72
N ALA A 199 13.26 2.66 19.14
CA ALA A 199 14.28 3.50 19.77
C ALA A 199 13.76 4.18 21.06
N LYS A 200 12.47 4.50 21.10
CA LYS A 200 11.76 5.03 22.27
C LYS A 200 11.28 3.98 23.27
N ASP A 201 11.49 2.69 22.98
CA ASP A 201 11.01 1.55 23.77
C ASP A 201 9.49 1.50 23.94
N TRP A 202 8.74 2.04 22.97
CA TRP A 202 7.26 1.99 22.93
C TRP A 202 6.71 0.66 22.41
N ILE A 203 7.57 -0.13 21.77
CA ILE A 203 7.24 -1.46 21.28
C ILE A 203 8.29 -2.46 21.74
N SER A 204 7.86 -3.68 22.10
CA SER A 204 8.79 -4.71 22.53
C SER A 204 9.73 -5.15 21.41
N ARG A 205 10.83 -5.81 21.81
CA ARG A 205 11.77 -6.40 20.86
C ARG A 205 11.12 -7.56 20.09
N GLU A 206 10.26 -8.31 20.75
CA GLU A 206 9.53 -9.46 20.24
C GLU A 206 8.59 -9.03 19.12
N TYR A 207 7.77 -7.99 19.38
CA TYR A 207 6.92 -7.38 18.36
C TYR A 207 7.76 -6.80 17.21
N PHE A 208 8.83 -6.08 17.48
CA PHE A 208 9.67 -5.49 16.43
C PHE A 208 10.26 -6.57 15.49
N ASN A 209 10.71 -7.70 16.03
CA ASN A 209 11.19 -8.83 15.23
C ASN A 209 10.06 -9.44 14.37
N PHE A 210 8.88 -9.60 14.95
CA PHE A 210 7.68 -10.06 14.23
C PHE A 210 7.35 -9.11 13.07
N TYR A 211 7.30 -7.79 13.34
CA TYR A 211 7.05 -6.76 12.34
C TYR A 211 8.07 -6.82 11.19
N MET A 212 9.36 -6.90 11.50
CA MET A 212 10.41 -6.97 10.47
C MET A 212 10.29 -8.25 9.61
N TYR A 213 9.90 -9.37 10.21
CA TYR A 213 9.63 -10.60 9.47
C TYR A 213 8.39 -10.45 8.57
N LYS A 214 7.30 -9.88 9.09
CA LYS A 214 6.07 -9.59 8.34
C LYS A 214 6.34 -8.67 7.15
N ARG A 215 7.09 -7.59 7.38
CA ARG A 215 7.56 -6.69 6.32
C ARG A 215 8.30 -7.45 5.24
N LYS A 216 9.31 -8.24 5.63
CA LYS A 216 10.12 -9.01 4.68
C LYS A 216 9.27 -9.97 3.85
N GLN A 217 8.30 -10.68 4.44
CA GLN A 217 7.44 -11.62 3.70
C GLN A 217 6.50 -10.90 2.74
N SER A 218 5.81 -9.85 3.20
CA SER A 218 4.83 -9.12 2.39
C SER A 218 5.48 -8.36 1.23
N LEU A 219 6.68 -7.79 1.40
CA LEU A 219 7.40 -7.13 0.31
C LEU A 219 7.83 -8.10 -0.81
N LEU A 220 8.03 -9.39 -0.54
CA LEU A 220 8.30 -10.39 -1.60
C LEU A 220 7.14 -10.54 -2.58
N PHE A 221 5.92 -10.20 -2.16
CA PHE A 221 4.70 -10.24 -2.97
C PHE A 221 4.24 -8.84 -3.40
N THR A 222 5.06 -7.82 -3.16
CA THR A 222 4.79 -6.42 -3.51
C THR A 222 5.93 -5.91 -4.40
N ARG A 223 6.27 -6.69 -5.44
CA ARG A 223 7.49 -6.48 -6.23
C ARG A 223 7.41 -5.32 -7.21
N MET A 224 6.26 -4.68 -7.37
CA MET A 224 6.15 -3.50 -8.21
C MET A 224 6.52 -2.29 -7.37
N TYR A 225 7.78 -1.84 -7.48
CA TYR A 225 8.27 -0.64 -6.79
C TYR A 225 7.70 0.63 -7.42
N PRO A 226 7.70 1.77 -6.70
CA PRO A 226 7.37 3.06 -7.30
C PRO A 226 8.27 3.37 -8.50
N HIS A 227 7.75 4.13 -9.46
CA HIS A 227 8.58 4.65 -10.54
C HIS A 227 9.40 5.84 -10.04
N LEU A 228 8.79 6.70 -9.23
CA LEU A 228 9.44 7.87 -8.69
C LEU A 228 9.08 8.04 -7.22
N ILE A 229 10.09 8.36 -6.42
CA ILE A 229 9.93 8.76 -5.02
C ILE A 229 10.38 10.21 -4.89
N ILE A 230 9.45 11.06 -4.46
CA ILE A 230 9.70 12.47 -4.16
C ILE A 230 9.84 12.59 -2.66
N TYR A 231 11.06 12.82 -2.19
CA TYR A 231 11.35 13.02 -0.78
C TYR A 231 11.46 14.51 -0.46
N LEU A 232 10.64 14.98 0.46
CA LEU A 232 10.66 16.35 0.96
C LEU A 232 11.47 16.38 2.27
N ASP A 233 12.74 16.80 2.18
CA ASP A 233 13.63 16.85 3.33
C ASP A 233 13.39 18.12 4.14
N CYS A 234 12.90 17.96 5.36
CA CYS A 234 12.67 19.06 6.27
C CYS A 234 13.35 18.74 7.60
N PRO A 235 14.10 19.69 8.20
CA PRO A 235 14.71 19.51 9.51
C PRO A 235 13.66 19.10 10.56
N PRO A 236 14.00 18.18 11.49
CA PRO A 236 13.09 17.73 12.55
C PRO A 236 12.59 18.87 13.44
N GLU A 237 13.40 19.90 13.66
CA GLU A 237 13.04 21.08 14.45
C GLU A 237 11.88 21.84 13.80
N LYS A 238 11.96 22.02 12.48
CA LYS A 238 10.91 22.69 11.72
C LYS A 238 9.65 21.83 11.62
N CYS A 239 9.81 20.51 11.51
CA CYS A 239 8.71 19.56 11.59
C CYS A 239 7.97 19.70 12.93
N LEU A 240 8.71 19.79 14.03
CA LEU A 240 8.17 19.99 15.37
C LEU A 240 7.43 21.33 15.50
N GLU A 241 7.99 22.43 15.00
CA GLU A 241 7.31 23.73 14.97
C GLU A 241 5.97 23.66 14.21
N ASN A 242 5.92 22.95 13.08
CA ASN A 242 4.70 22.79 12.31
C ASN A 242 3.66 21.92 13.04
N ILE A 243 4.11 20.90 13.76
CA ILE A 243 3.24 20.08 14.64
C ILE A 243 2.67 20.96 15.75
N GLN A 244 3.50 21.77 16.41
CA GLN A 244 3.06 22.71 17.44
C GLN A 244 2.05 23.73 16.91
N LYS A 245 2.25 24.25 15.69
CA LYS A 245 1.29 25.16 15.02
C LYS A 245 -0.07 24.51 14.74
N ARG A 246 -0.15 23.19 14.58
CA ARG A 246 -1.44 22.49 14.45
C ARG A 246 -2.26 22.50 15.74
N GLY A 247 -1.59 22.63 16.89
CA GLY A 247 -2.24 22.85 18.18
C GLY A 247 -2.91 21.62 18.80
N ASN A 248 -2.58 20.39 18.36
CA ASN A 248 -3.03 19.18 19.04
C ASN A 248 -2.11 18.88 20.24
N PRO A 249 -2.57 19.03 21.50
CA PRO A 249 -1.72 18.89 22.67
C PRO A 249 -1.19 17.46 22.84
N ASP A 250 -2.01 16.44 22.55
CA ASP A 250 -1.61 15.03 22.67
C ASP A 250 -0.52 14.71 21.64
N GLU A 251 -0.69 15.17 20.39
CA GLU A 251 0.32 14.98 19.32
C GLU A 251 1.65 15.64 19.67
N VAL A 252 1.63 16.87 20.21
CA VAL A 252 2.84 17.62 20.59
C VAL A 252 3.60 16.93 21.72
N ASN A 253 2.90 16.28 22.65
CA ASN A 253 3.52 15.58 23.77
C ASN A 253 4.15 14.25 23.34
N ALA A 254 3.50 13.51 22.45
CA ALA A 254 4.01 12.22 21.97
C ALA A 254 5.11 12.37 20.91
N VAL A 255 4.95 13.30 19.96
CA VAL A 255 5.88 13.47 18.83
C VAL A 255 6.97 14.47 19.18
N ASP A 256 8.00 13.98 19.87
CA ASP A 256 9.14 14.79 20.26
C ASP A 256 10.26 14.84 19.21
N LEU A 257 11.26 15.69 19.47
CA LEU A 257 12.38 15.90 18.55
C LEU A 257 13.17 14.61 18.31
N GLU A 258 13.41 13.82 19.36
CA GLU A 258 14.15 12.56 19.26
C GLU A 258 13.42 11.55 18.36
N TYR A 259 12.10 11.43 18.50
CA TYR A 259 11.30 10.58 17.63
C TYR A 259 11.39 11.02 16.16
N LEU A 260 11.28 12.33 15.88
CA LEU A 260 11.41 12.87 14.52
C LEU A 260 12.81 12.69 13.92
N VAL A 261 13.86 12.83 14.73
CA VAL A 261 15.25 12.57 14.33
C VAL A 261 15.46 11.09 13.99
N ASN A 262 14.89 10.18 14.79
CA ASN A 262 14.96 8.74 14.53
C ASN A 262 14.24 8.35 13.23
N ILE A 263 13.10 8.98 12.93
CA ILE A 263 12.42 8.83 11.63
C ILE A 263 13.34 9.29 10.49
N GLN A 264 13.90 10.51 10.58
CA GLN A 264 14.75 11.05 9.51
C GLN A 264 16.02 10.22 9.30
N ASN A 265 16.61 9.68 10.36
CA ASN A 265 17.76 8.77 10.24
C ASN A 265 17.37 7.46 9.56
N SER A 266 16.19 6.91 9.85
CA SER A 266 15.70 5.67 9.22
C SER A 266 15.40 5.84 7.72
N TYR A 267 15.08 7.06 7.26
CA TYR A 267 14.94 7.35 5.82
C TYR A 267 16.25 7.11 5.04
N LYS A 268 17.42 7.22 5.67
CA LYS A 268 18.71 6.90 5.01
C LYS A 268 18.78 5.43 4.60
N ASP A 269 18.25 4.53 5.43
CA ASP A 269 18.18 3.10 5.10
C ASP A 269 17.14 2.83 4.01
N PHE A 270 16.03 3.57 4.03
CA PHE A 270 15.03 3.49 2.96
C PHE A 270 15.61 3.86 1.59
N PHE A 271 16.39 4.95 1.50
CA PHE A 271 17.03 5.32 0.23
C PHE A 271 18.03 4.28 -0.24
N ARG A 272 18.73 3.59 0.67
CA ARG A 272 19.63 2.49 0.30
C ARG A 272 18.87 1.31 -0.29
N GLU A 273 17.71 0.95 0.26
CA GLU A 273 16.86 -0.13 -0.28
C GLU A 273 16.28 0.25 -1.65
N MET A 274 15.94 1.53 -1.86
CA MET A 274 15.21 2.00 -3.04
C MET A 274 16.08 2.44 -4.22
N ARG A 275 17.35 2.75 -3.97
CA ARG A 275 18.28 3.29 -4.98
C ARG A 275 18.38 2.46 -6.26
N ASP A 276 18.32 1.13 -6.12
CA ASP A 276 18.51 0.20 -7.23
C ASP A 276 17.20 -0.10 -7.98
N GLU A 277 16.05 0.29 -7.42
CA GLU A 277 14.72 -0.11 -7.91
C GLU A 277 13.91 1.06 -8.49
N CYS A 278 14.11 2.28 -7.99
CA CYS A 278 13.33 3.46 -8.38
C CYS A 278 14.17 4.74 -8.53
N GLU A 279 13.60 5.74 -9.20
CA GLU A 279 14.15 7.10 -9.22
C GLU A 279 13.77 7.84 -7.93
N ILE A 280 14.71 8.61 -7.40
CA ILE A 280 14.54 9.35 -6.14
C ILE A 280 14.92 10.80 -6.39
N LEU A 281 13.97 11.70 -6.20
CA LEU A 281 14.19 13.14 -6.16
C LEU A 281 14.07 13.62 -4.71
N ALA A 282 15.12 14.26 -4.20
CA ALA A 282 15.15 14.79 -2.85
C ALA A 282 15.24 16.32 -2.90
N TYR A 283 14.29 16.98 -2.24
CA TYR A 283 14.19 18.43 -2.19
C TYR A 283 14.41 18.94 -0.78
N ASP A 284 15.21 19.99 -0.65
CA ASP A 284 15.21 20.79 0.57
C ASP A 284 13.85 21.50 0.68
N TRP A 285 13.08 21.07 1.68
CA TRP A 285 11.74 21.52 1.99
C TRP A 285 11.70 22.40 3.24
N THR A 286 12.82 23.04 3.58
CA THR A 286 12.83 24.13 4.56
C THR A 286 11.92 25.27 4.11
N THR A 287 11.94 25.67 2.85
CA THR A 287 10.95 26.60 2.28
C THR A 287 10.13 25.88 1.22
N PRO A 288 8.79 25.78 1.35
CA PRO A 288 7.96 25.16 0.33
C PRO A 288 8.23 25.77 -1.04
N GLN A 289 8.57 24.92 -2.00
CA GLN A 289 8.88 25.34 -3.37
C GLN A 289 7.61 25.38 -4.21
N VAL A 290 7.69 26.08 -5.34
CA VAL A 290 6.61 26.15 -6.33
C VAL A 290 6.54 24.83 -7.10
N LEU A 291 5.33 24.38 -7.42
CA LEU A 291 5.07 23.16 -8.18
C LEU A 291 5.85 23.09 -9.50
N ASP A 292 6.06 24.23 -10.17
CA ASP A 292 6.68 24.31 -11.49
C ASP A 292 8.09 23.69 -11.51
N VAL A 293 8.90 23.92 -10.46
CA VAL A 293 10.26 23.35 -10.35
C VAL A 293 10.20 21.82 -10.28
N LEU A 294 9.31 21.31 -9.44
CA LEU A 294 9.10 19.87 -9.29
C LEU A 294 8.60 19.24 -10.60
N LEU A 295 7.72 19.93 -11.31
CA LEU A 295 7.17 19.45 -12.57
C LEU A 295 8.25 19.41 -13.65
N GLU A 296 9.08 20.44 -13.78
CA GLU A 296 10.19 20.48 -14.74
C GLU A 296 11.14 19.29 -14.52
N ASP A 297 11.60 19.07 -13.29
CA ASP A 297 12.50 17.96 -12.95
C ASP A 297 11.87 16.59 -13.30
N ILE A 298 10.57 16.40 -13.02
CA ILE A 298 9.86 15.15 -13.32
C ILE A 298 9.77 14.91 -14.84
N LEU A 299 9.54 15.96 -15.62
CA LEU A 299 9.43 15.87 -17.08
C LEU A 299 10.79 15.61 -17.76
N GLU A 300 11.89 15.92 -17.09
CA GLU A 300 13.25 15.65 -17.56
C GLU A 300 13.71 14.20 -17.33
N ILE A 301 13.09 13.48 -16.39
CA ILE A 301 13.46 12.10 -16.10
C ILE A 301 13.08 11.17 -17.26
N ASP A 302 14.04 10.34 -17.67
CA ASP A 302 13.84 9.21 -18.56
C ASP A 302 13.61 7.92 -17.76
N PHE A 303 12.39 7.40 -17.81
CA PHE A 303 12.00 6.14 -17.17
C PHE A 303 12.10 4.93 -18.11
N GLU A 304 12.37 5.13 -19.40
CA GLU A 304 12.31 4.10 -20.44
C GLU A 304 13.70 3.52 -20.77
N THR A 305 14.77 4.31 -20.59
CA THR A 305 16.14 3.82 -20.82
C THR A 305 16.56 2.83 -19.75
N LEU A 306 16.48 1.54 -20.09
CA LEU A 306 17.02 0.44 -19.28
C LEU A 306 18.54 0.36 -19.46
N ASP A 307 19.28 0.93 -18.50
CA ASP A 307 20.72 0.72 -18.41
C ASP A 307 21.03 -0.69 -17.88
N PHE A 308 21.04 -1.67 -18.78
CA PHE A 308 21.35 -3.07 -18.51
C PHE A 308 22.69 -3.30 -17.78
N TYR A 309 23.58 -2.30 -17.75
CA TYR A 309 24.92 -2.38 -17.18
C TYR A 309 25.12 -1.53 -15.91
N ALA A 310 24.25 -0.57 -15.59
CA ALA A 310 24.53 0.42 -14.54
C ALA A 310 23.50 0.47 -13.40
N SER A 311 22.22 0.16 -13.64
CA SER A 311 21.21 0.20 -12.58
C SER A 311 20.03 -0.72 -12.89
N GLY A 312 19.66 -1.59 -11.95
CA GLY A 312 18.49 -2.47 -12.06
C GLY A 312 17.14 -1.76 -11.92
N LYS A 313 17.09 -0.44 -12.13
CA LYS A 313 15.90 0.39 -11.89
C LYS A 313 14.75 -0.04 -12.78
N HIS A 314 13.55 -0.03 -12.21
CA HIS A 314 12.29 -0.43 -12.86
C HIS A 314 12.29 -1.84 -13.47
N ARG A 315 13.28 -2.68 -13.12
CA ARG A 315 13.41 -4.03 -13.67
C ARG A 315 12.15 -4.84 -13.44
N THR A 316 11.47 -4.65 -12.31
CA THR A 316 10.22 -5.34 -11.97
C THR A 316 9.09 -5.00 -12.94
N TRP A 317 9.02 -3.76 -13.42
CA TRP A 317 8.07 -3.32 -14.44
C TRP A 317 8.41 -3.89 -15.81
N SER A 318 9.69 -3.83 -16.22
CA SER A 318 10.13 -4.35 -17.52
C SER A 318 10.06 -5.87 -17.63
N LEU A 319 10.32 -6.60 -16.53
CA LEU A 319 10.26 -8.06 -16.48
C LEU A 319 8.84 -8.62 -16.68
N MET A 320 7.79 -7.80 -16.52
CA MET A 320 6.43 -8.26 -16.85
C MET A 320 6.33 -8.64 -18.33
N GLY A 321 6.92 -7.84 -19.22
CA GLY A 321 7.02 -8.13 -20.65
C GLY A 321 5.66 -8.28 -21.35
N THR A 322 5.08 -9.48 -21.30
CA THR A 322 3.85 -9.82 -22.03
C THR A 322 2.59 -9.25 -21.38
N ASP A 323 1.57 -8.94 -22.20
CA ASP A 323 0.25 -8.51 -21.71
C ASP A 323 -0.42 -9.54 -20.78
N THR A 324 -0.17 -10.83 -20.99
CA THR A 324 -0.69 -11.90 -20.13
C THR A 324 -0.19 -11.75 -18.69
N ASN A 325 1.08 -11.39 -18.50
CA ASN A 325 1.64 -11.15 -17.17
C ASN A 325 1.04 -9.89 -16.52
N HIS A 326 0.78 -8.84 -17.31
CA HIS A 326 0.10 -7.63 -16.82
C HIS A 326 -1.33 -7.95 -16.39
N CYS A 327 -2.08 -8.72 -17.18
CA CYS A 327 -3.43 -9.17 -16.82
C CYS A 327 -3.42 -10.09 -15.59
N PHE A 328 -2.43 -10.98 -15.48
CA PHE A 328 -2.27 -11.83 -14.29
C PHE A 328 -2.03 -10.97 -13.05
N TRP A 329 -1.12 -10.00 -13.12
CA TRP A 329 -0.87 -9.10 -12.00
C TRP A 329 -2.08 -8.23 -11.67
N ARG A 330 -2.75 -7.67 -12.67
CA ARG A 330 -4.03 -6.95 -12.53
C ARG A 330 -5.07 -7.76 -11.76
N HIS A 331 -5.22 -9.04 -12.07
CA HIS A 331 -6.10 -9.93 -11.30
C HIS A 331 -5.67 -10.03 -9.84
N MET A 332 -4.39 -10.29 -9.58
CA MET A 332 -3.84 -10.42 -8.22
C MET A 332 -4.04 -9.16 -7.37
N VAL A 333 -3.79 -7.97 -7.92
CA VAL A 333 -3.93 -6.70 -7.17
C VAL A 333 -5.38 -6.25 -7.04
N THR A 334 -6.26 -6.63 -7.97
CA THR A 334 -7.69 -6.28 -7.92
C THR A 334 -8.44 -7.13 -6.90
N THR A 335 -8.13 -8.44 -6.81
CA THR A 335 -8.77 -9.32 -5.83
C THR A 335 -8.05 -9.35 -4.48
N LYS A 336 -6.73 -9.16 -4.45
CA LYS A 336 -5.84 -9.12 -3.27
C LYS A 336 -5.75 -10.41 -2.45
N ASP A 337 -6.79 -11.24 -2.43
CA ASP A 337 -6.88 -12.47 -1.61
C ASP A 337 -5.63 -13.35 -1.71
N GLN A 338 -5.23 -13.68 -2.93
CA GLN A 338 -4.06 -14.55 -3.15
C GLN A 338 -2.75 -13.89 -2.71
N LEU A 339 -2.63 -12.57 -2.82
CA LEU A 339 -1.45 -11.85 -2.33
C LEU A 339 -1.43 -11.85 -0.81
N LYS A 340 -2.59 -11.61 -0.17
CA LYS A 340 -2.70 -11.59 1.29
C LYS A 340 -2.42 -12.97 1.88
N GLU A 341 -3.01 -14.01 1.32
CA GLU A 341 -2.76 -15.39 1.72
C GLU A 341 -1.27 -15.72 1.60
N ARG A 342 -0.63 -15.40 0.47
CA ARG A 342 0.80 -15.70 0.26
C ARG A 342 1.72 -14.90 1.18
N ALA A 343 1.40 -13.63 1.42
CA ALA A 343 2.18 -12.74 2.27
C ALA A 343 2.06 -13.12 3.75
N MET A 344 0.86 -13.47 4.20
CA MET A 344 0.53 -13.58 5.62
C MET A 344 0.50 -15.03 6.14
N ASN A 345 0.30 -16.06 5.30
CA ASN A 345 0.22 -17.45 5.77
C ASN A 345 1.49 -17.94 6.48
N LYS A 346 2.67 -17.41 6.11
CA LYS A 346 3.94 -17.79 6.74
C LYS A 346 4.19 -17.13 8.09
N LEU A 347 3.33 -16.20 8.51
CA LEU A 347 3.41 -15.58 9.84
C LEU A 347 3.05 -16.56 10.94
N ALA A 348 2.06 -17.44 10.69
CA ALA A 348 1.65 -18.47 11.65
C ALA A 348 2.74 -19.52 11.93
N MET A 349 3.80 -19.57 11.13
CA MET A 349 4.97 -20.44 11.36
C MET A 349 6.01 -19.82 12.29
N LEU A 350 5.87 -18.53 12.63
CA LEU A 350 6.76 -17.87 13.56
C LEU A 350 6.46 -18.38 14.98
N GLN A 351 7.46 -18.99 15.63
CA GLN A 351 7.33 -19.50 17.00
C GLN A 351 7.50 -18.40 18.07
N THR A 352 7.60 -17.14 17.66
CA THR A 352 7.81 -16.02 18.57
C THR A 352 6.48 -15.61 19.18
N GLU A 353 6.38 -15.75 20.50
CA GLU A 353 5.25 -15.25 21.28
C GLU A 353 5.35 -13.72 21.37
N VAL A 354 4.31 -13.01 20.93
CA VAL A 354 4.24 -11.54 20.96
C VAL A 354 3.11 -11.13 21.87
N SER A 355 3.43 -10.77 23.12
CA SER A 355 2.50 -10.40 24.19
C SER A 355 1.43 -9.40 23.75
N GLU A 356 1.82 -8.39 22.98
CA GLU A 356 0.98 -7.27 22.60
C GLU A 356 -0.11 -7.65 21.58
N LEU A 357 0.14 -8.70 20.80
CA LEU A 357 -0.79 -9.20 19.77
C LEU A 357 -1.62 -10.39 20.26
N TYR A 358 -1.45 -10.85 21.52
CA TYR A 358 -2.26 -11.93 22.05
C TYR A 358 -3.72 -11.51 22.21
N ILE A 359 -4.58 -12.38 21.71
CA ILE A 359 -6.02 -12.26 21.80
C ILE A 359 -6.53 -13.41 22.67
N TYR A 360 -7.29 -13.07 23.71
CA TYR A 360 -8.01 -14.07 24.48
C TYR A 360 -9.27 -14.53 23.71
N PRO A 361 -9.48 -15.84 23.50
CA PRO A 361 -10.60 -16.30 22.68
C PRO A 361 -11.99 -15.88 23.17
N LEU A 362 -12.21 -15.77 24.49
CA LEU A 362 -13.51 -15.32 25.04
C LEU A 362 -13.76 -13.83 24.78
N ASP A 363 -12.72 -13.00 24.84
CA ASP A 363 -12.82 -11.58 24.48
C ASP A 363 -13.29 -11.43 23.02
N GLY A 364 -12.82 -12.30 22.13
CA GLY A 364 -13.22 -12.29 20.72
C GLY A 364 -14.67 -12.71 20.49
N ILE A 365 -15.16 -13.68 21.27
CA ILE A 365 -16.57 -14.07 21.25
C ILE A 365 -17.43 -12.91 21.73
N HIS A 366 -17.06 -12.27 22.85
CA HIS A 366 -17.79 -11.13 23.38
C HIS A 366 -17.80 -9.95 22.39
N HIS A 367 -16.64 -9.57 21.85
CA HIS A 367 -16.53 -8.52 20.84
C HIS A 367 -17.47 -8.77 19.65
N ARG A 368 -17.45 -10.00 19.10
CA ARG A 368 -18.33 -10.38 17.99
C ARG A 368 -19.82 -10.27 18.36
N ASN A 369 -20.19 -10.65 19.57
CA ASN A 369 -21.57 -10.53 20.04
C ASN A 369 -22.00 -9.05 20.15
N VAL A 370 -21.13 -8.16 20.66
CA VAL A 370 -21.39 -6.71 20.71
C VAL A 370 -21.59 -6.14 19.30
N ILE A 371 -20.75 -6.53 18.34
CA ILE A 371 -20.90 -6.12 16.93
C ILE A 371 -22.30 -6.47 16.40
N MET A 372 -22.77 -7.70 16.62
CA MET A 372 -24.05 -8.16 16.09
C MET A 372 -25.24 -7.49 16.78
N HIS A 373 -25.21 -7.38 18.11
CA HIS A 373 -26.34 -6.89 18.90
C HIS A 373 -26.42 -5.36 18.99
N GLU A 374 -25.27 -4.69 19.15
CA GLU A 374 -25.22 -3.25 19.46
C GLU A 374 -24.84 -2.39 18.24
N VAL A 375 -23.88 -2.85 17.44
CA VAL A 375 -23.40 -2.09 16.26
C VAL A 375 -24.32 -2.30 15.06
N LEU A 376 -24.38 -3.52 14.53
CA LEU A 376 -25.18 -3.84 13.35
C LEU A 376 -26.67 -3.96 13.66
N LYS A 377 -27.00 -4.35 14.90
CA LYS A 377 -28.37 -4.70 15.35
C LYS A 377 -29.02 -5.76 14.45
N ASP A 378 -28.20 -6.65 13.92
CA ASP A 378 -28.59 -7.75 13.05
C ASP A 378 -27.71 -8.98 13.32
N ARG A 379 -28.25 -10.17 13.06
CA ARG A 379 -27.57 -11.45 13.30
C ARG A 379 -26.61 -11.82 12.18
N CYS A 380 -26.76 -11.16 11.04
CA CYS A 380 -25.99 -11.43 9.85
C CYS A 380 -24.86 -10.40 9.70
N THR A 381 -23.77 -10.83 9.08
CA THR A 381 -22.68 -9.95 8.70
C THR A 381 -23.07 -9.10 7.48
N HIS A 382 -22.21 -8.16 7.09
CA HIS A 382 -22.38 -7.31 5.92
C HIS A 382 -22.88 -8.07 4.69
N GLY A 383 -23.75 -7.44 3.89
CA GLY A 383 -24.39 -8.03 2.69
C GLY A 383 -25.43 -9.12 2.91
N TYR A 384 -25.62 -9.55 4.16
CA TYR A 384 -26.70 -10.48 4.54
C TYR A 384 -27.63 -9.87 5.59
N THR A 385 -27.46 -8.59 5.92
CA THR A 385 -28.34 -7.87 6.86
C THR A 385 -29.67 -7.53 6.19
N LYS A 386 -30.71 -7.27 7.00
CA LYS A 386 -32.01 -6.81 6.48
C LYS A 386 -31.92 -5.47 5.74
N LYS A 387 -30.91 -4.66 6.07
CA LYS A 387 -30.66 -3.33 5.48
C LYS A 387 -29.95 -3.42 4.12
N ASP A 388 -29.18 -4.49 3.91
CA ASP A 388 -28.37 -4.72 2.72
C ASP A 388 -28.51 -6.19 2.27
N PRO A 389 -29.67 -6.56 1.69
CA PRO A 389 -29.93 -7.94 1.29
C PRO A 389 -29.30 -8.21 -0.07
N ILE A 390 -28.11 -8.82 -0.10
CA ILE A 390 -27.61 -9.40 -1.34
C ILE A 390 -28.40 -10.67 -1.62
N GLN A 391 -29.22 -10.61 -2.68
CA GLN A 391 -29.96 -11.76 -3.20
C GLN A 391 -28.97 -12.79 -3.73
N GLY A 392 -28.66 -13.79 -2.91
CA GLY A 392 -27.83 -14.92 -3.31
C GLY A 392 -27.88 -16.04 -2.28
N LEU A 393 -28.87 -16.94 -2.42
CA LEU A 393 -28.79 -18.25 -1.77
C LEU A 393 -27.52 -18.95 -2.26
N THR A 394 -26.69 -19.42 -1.32
CA THR A 394 -25.49 -20.25 -1.54
C THR A 394 -24.18 -19.53 -1.92
N ARG A 395 -23.57 -18.83 -0.97
CA ARG A 395 -22.10 -18.66 -0.95
C ARG A 395 -21.53 -19.00 0.41
N VAL A 396 -21.58 -20.29 0.75
CA VAL A 396 -20.58 -20.88 1.66
C VAL A 396 -19.30 -21.02 0.84
N ASN A 397 -18.58 -19.91 0.65
CA ASN A 397 -17.34 -19.90 -0.12
C ASN A 397 -16.16 -20.03 0.86
N TYR A 398 -15.94 -21.23 1.40
CA TYR A 398 -14.80 -21.56 2.27
C TYR A 398 -13.41 -21.28 1.65
N ARG A 399 -13.34 -20.81 0.40
CA ARG A 399 -12.10 -20.68 -0.36
C ARG A 399 -11.72 -19.27 -0.77
N ASN A 400 -12.65 -18.32 -0.79
CA ASN A 400 -12.33 -16.95 -1.16
C ASN A 400 -12.94 -16.01 -0.13
N LEU A 401 -12.16 -15.04 0.35
CA LEU A 401 -12.56 -13.88 1.16
C LEU A 401 -13.44 -12.94 0.32
N GLU A 402 -14.39 -13.48 -0.42
CA GLU A 402 -15.26 -12.73 -1.32
C GLU A 402 -16.37 -12.09 -0.49
N MET A 403 -16.08 -10.87 -0.07
CA MET A 403 -17.06 -9.95 0.49
C MET A 403 -18.29 -9.83 -0.43
N PRO A 404 -19.46 -9.56 0.14
CA PRO A 404 -20.68 -9.34 -0.61
C PRO A 404 -20.56 -8.22 -1.65
N GLU A 405 -19.81 -7.17 -1.33
CA GLU A 405 -19.26 -6.19 -2.27
C GLU A 405 -17.75 -6.40 -2.43
N LYS A 406 -17.19 -6.05 -3.58
CA LYS A 406 -15.78 -6.34 -3.84
C LYS A 406 -14.86 -5.51 -2.96
N TRP A 407 -13.83 -6.17 -2.44
CA TRP A 407 -12.82 -5.60 -1.57
C TRP A 407 -11.94 -4.55 -2.28
N THR A 408 -12.43 -3.32 -2.34
CA THR A 408 -11.81 -2.25 -3.13
C THR A 408 -11.08 -1.21 -2.29
N GLU A 409 -11.46 -1.02 -1.02
CA GLU A 409 -10.83 -0.06 -0.11
C GLU A 409 -9.88 -0.77 0.87
N TYR A 410 -10.32 -1.04 2.10
CA TYR A 410 -9.52 -1.66 3.16
C TYR A 410 -10.24 -2.88 3.74
N PHE A 411 -9.52 -3.97 3.97
CA PHE A 411 -10.05 -5.20 4.58
C PHE A 411 -10.57 -4.93 5.98
N TRP A 412 -9.78 -4.16 6.75
CA TRP A 412 -10.05 -3.84 8.14
C TRP A 412 -11.26 -2.94 8.34
N LYS A 413 -11.78 -2.31 7.27
CA LYS A 413 -13.00 -1.50 7.32
C LYS A 413 -14.27 -2.35 7.51
N GLU A 414 -14.33 -3.54 6.92
CA GLU A 414 -15.58 -4.33 6.85
C GLU A 414 -15.39 -5.83 7.15
N GLU A 415 -14.33 -6.44 6.61
CA GLU A 415 -14.22 -7.90 6.56
C GLU A 415 -13.74 -8.48 7.88
N TRP A 416 -12.92 -7.77 8.65
CA TRP A 416 -12.49 -8.25 9.96
C TRP A 416 -13.70 -8.50 10.90
N ILE A 417 -14.75 -7.67 10.76
CA ILE A 417 -16.01 -7.78 11.51
C ILE A 417 -16.74 -9.08 11.13
N GLY A 418 -16.77 -9.39 9.82
CA GLY A 418 -17.47 -10.56 9.27
C GLY A 418 -16.70 -11.89 9.33
N SER A 419 -15.37 -11.83 9.29
CA SER A 419 -14.46 -12.98 9.26
C SER A 419 -14.21 -13.60 10.64
N SER A 420 -14.71 -13.01 11.72
CA SER A 420 -14.59 -13.59 13.06
C SER A 420 -15.48 -14.83 13.20
N CYS A 421 -14.85 -16.01 13.30
CA CYS A 421 -15.53 -17.28 13.54
C CYS A 421 -15.03 -17.93 14.83
N SER A 422 -15.95 -18.48 15.62
CA SER A 422 -15.59 -19.24 16.82
C SER A 422 -16.29 -20.61 16.80
N LEU A 423 -15.57 -21.65 17.21
CA LEU A 423 -16.17 -22.97 17.39
C LEU A 423 -17.31 -22.97 18.43
N SER A 424 -17.26 -22.06 19.42
CA SER A 424 -18.36 -21.84 20.36
C SER A 424 -19.62 -21.34 19.66
N THR A 425 -19.48 -20.39 18.72
CA THR A 425 -20.58 -19.85 17.90
C THR A 425 -21.12 -20.86 16.87
N LEU A 426 -20.40 -21.97 16.62
CA LEU A 426 -20.93 -23.08 15.82
C LEU A 426 -22.12 -23.74 16.52
N PHE A 427 -22.12 -23.73 17.86
CA PHE A 427 -23.22 -24.20 18.71
C PHE A 427 -24.17 -23.08 19.15
N ASP A 428 -23.73 -21.82 19.10
CA ASP A 428 -24.59 -20.63 19.24
C ASP A 428 -24.51 -19.71 18.00
N PRO A 429 -25.12 -20.13 16.87
CA PRO A 429 -25.14 -19.32 15.64
C PRO A 429 -25.99 -18.05 15.78
N THR A 430 -26.70 -17.90 16.91
CA THR A 430 -27.61 -16.79 17.18
C THR A 430 -27.04 -15.75 18.15
N ALA A 431 -25.82 -15.95 18.64
CA ALA A 431 -25.21 -15.10 19.68
C ALA A 431 -26.13 -14.90 20.90
N ARG A 432 -26.85 -15.96 21.32
CA ARG A 432 -27.68 -15.99 22.54
C ARG A 432 -26.84 -15.85 23.81
N ASP A 433 -25.57 -16.20 23.77
CA ASP A 433 -24.63 -16.09 24.89
C ASP A 433 -24.03 -14.67 25.02
N TYR A 434 -24.69 -13.64 24.49
CA TYR A 434 -24.28 -12.25 24.71
C TYR A 434 -24.49 -11.85 26.18
N ASP A 435 -23.38 -11.69 26.89
CA ASP A 435 -23.35 -11.16 28.25
C ASP A 435 -22.98 -9.67 28.23
N PRO A 436 -23.93 -8.74 28.45
CA PRO A 436 -23.65 -7.29 28.46
C PRO A 436 -22.78 -6.88 29.66
N GLU A 437 -22.68 -7.72 30.70
CA GLU A 437 -21.87 -7.47 31.90
C GLU A 437 -20.48 -8.10 31.83
N TYR A 438 -20.08 -8.68 30.68
CA TYR A 438 -18.80 -9.39 30.52
C TYR A 438 -17.59 -8.59 31.04
N LEU A 439 -17.49 -7.31 30.64
CA LEU A 439 -16.41 -6.42 31.04
C LEU A 439 -16.45 -5.96 32.49
N SER A 440 -17.55 -6.18 33.21
CA SER A 440 -17.62 -5.89 34.65
C SER A 440 -17.15 -7.05 35.52
N LYS A 441 -17.10 -8.26 34.94
CA LYS A 441 -16.71 -9.51 35.61
C LYS A 441 -15.20 -9.82 35.46
N HIS A 442 -14.52 -9.09 34.57
CA HIS A 442 -13.12 -9.23 34.19
C HIS A 442 -12.44 -7.86 34.26
#